data_AF-A0A118DN04-F1
#
_entry.id   AF-A0A118DN04-F1
#
_cell.length_a   1.000
_cell.length_b   1.000
_cell.length_c   1.000
_cell.angle_alpha   90.00
_cell.angle_beta   90.00
_cell.angle_gamma   90.00
#
_symmetry.space_group_name_H-M   'P 1'
#
loop_
_entity.id
_entity.type
_entity.pdbx_description
1 polymer ?
#
loop_
_entity_poly.entity_id
_entity_poly.type
_entity_poly.pdbx_seq_one_letter_code
_entity_poly.pdbx_strand_id
1 'polypeptide(L)'
;MDHEYTLLDQDRGRVFQLIGTAIVVLAAIYSAAIGWLGKLVATVWPDVWTFVPKAVDTGVAFSVIYFVFNKWLWRWWPISRIFSFPDLSGEWDIAGQTLGPAEALENGNFRDWTGTLSIRQQWTKICVTLRTERSASFSRAAAIQQQGDETVLMYCYGNDPNARAHVQDGLNAHRGYCEIRIASGNTQGEGFYFNNMGRFTHGSMTIKKRA
;
A
#
# COMPACT_ATOMS: atom_id res chain seq x y z
N MET A 1 -3.17 -7.42 7.07
CA MET A 1 -2.52 -8.26 6.04
C MET A 1 -2.49 -7.46 4.75
N ASP A 2 -1.43 -7.59 3.97
CA ASP A 2 -1.31 -6.87 2.70
C ASP A 2 -2.23 -7.51 1.67
N HIS A 3 -3.02 -6.69 0.99
CA HIS A 3 -3.94 -7.14 -0.04
C HIS A 3 -3.69 -6.37 -1.34
N GLU A 4 -4.14 -6.94 -2.46
CA GLU A 4 -4.12 -6.23 -3.72
C GLU A 4 -5.04 -5.01 -3.67
N TYR A 5 -4.66 -3.96 -4.39
CA TYR A 5 -5.46 -2.75 -4.53
C TYR A 5 -5.57 -2.38 -5.99
N THR A 6 -6.40 -1.42 -6.35
CA THR A 6 -6.61 -1.02 -7.74
C THR A 6 -6.21 0.43 -8.01
N LEU A 7 -5.42 0.66 -9.06
CA LEU A 7 -5.23 2.00 -9.63
C LEU A 7 -6.34 2.21 -10.66
N LEU A 8 -7.23 3.18 -10.43
CA LEU A 8 -8.43 3.35 -11.26
C LEU A 8 -8.15 4.06 -12.60
N ASP A 9 -7.10 4.87 -12.66
CA ASP A 9 -6.81 5.71 -13.85
C ASP A 9 -5.88 5.03 -14.85
N GLN A 10 -5.59 3.74 -14.67
CA GLN A 10 -4.62 3.02 -15.47
C GLN A 10 -5.19 1.71 -15.99
N ASP A 11 -4.88 1.42 -17.27
CA ASP A 11 -5.03 0.08 -17.81
C ASP A 11 -4.00 -0.84 -17.16
N ARG A 12 -4.43 -1.53 -16.12
CA ARG A 12 -3.57 -2.42 -15.34
C ARG A 12 -3.00 -3.53 -16.21
N GLY A 13 -3.77 -4.06 -17.15
CA GLY A 13 -3.29 -5.10 -18.07
C GLY A 13 -2.07 -4.62 -18.86
N ARG A 14 -2.17 -3.44 -19.46
CA ARG A 14 -1.05 -2.84 -20.22
C ARG A 14 0.15 -2.53 -19.34
N VAL A 15 -0.06 -1.94 -18.17
CA VAL A 15 1.05 -1.58 -17.26
C VAL A 15 1.78 -2.83 -16.77
N PHE A 16 1.05 -3.89 -16.39
CA PHE A 16 1.64 -5.18 -16.01
C PHE A 16 2.41 -5.82 -17.17
N GLN A 17 1.88 -5.77 -18.39
CA GLN A 17 2.56 -6.30 -19.58
C GLN A 17 3.85 -5.53 -19.89
N LEU A 18 3.83 -4.20 -19.82
CA LEU A 18 5.02 -3.37 -20.06
C LEU A 18 6.13 -3.65 -19.03
N ILE A 19 5.78 -3.66 -17.75
CA ILE A 19 6.73 -3.96 -16.67
C ILE A 19 7.24 -5.39 -16.77
N GLY A 20 6.35 -6.36 -16.99
CA GLY A 20 6.72 -7.76 -17.17
C GLY A 20 7.68 -7.97 -18.35
N THR A 21 7.40 -7.34 -19.49
CA THR A 21 8.27 -7.38 -20.68
C THR A 21 9.64 -6.76 -20.38
N ALA A 22 9.67 -5.60 -19.71
CA ALA A 22 10.91 -4.96 -19.32
C ALA A 22 11.75 -5.84 -18.39
N ILE A 23 11.13 -6.49 -17.41
CA ILE A 23 11.81 -7.41 -16.48
C ILE A 23 12.37 -8.63 -17.24
N VAL A 24 11.61 -9.21 -18.17
CA VAL A 24 12.09 -10.33 -19.00
C VAL A 24 13.29 -9.93 -19.86
N VAL A 25 13.24 -8.76 -20.49
CA VAL A 25 14.36 -8.24 -21.28
C VAL A 25 15.59 -8.02 -20.40
N LEU A 26 15.42 -7.41 -19.23
CA LEU A 26 16.52 -7.20 -18.26
C LEU A 26 17.10 -8.53 -17.76
N ALA A 27 16.25 -9.52 -17.48
CA ALA A 27 16.69 -10.86 -17.08
C ALA A 27 17.50 -11.53 -18.18
N ALA A 28 17.08 -11.42 -19.45
CA ALA A 28 17.82 -11.95 -20.59
C ALA A 28 19.18 -11.26 -20.79
N ILE A 29 19.23 -9.92 -20.67
CA ILE A 29 20.48 -9.15 -20.73
C ILE A 29 21.44 -9.58 -19.62
N TYR A 30 20.92 -9.75 -18.41
CA TYR A 30 21.70 -10.22 -17.26
C TYR A 30 22.26 -11.63 -17.49
N SER A 31 21.44 -12.57 -17.96
CA SER A 31 21.88 -13.93 -18.31
C SER A 31 22.97 -13.91 -19.40
N ALA A 32 22.81 -13.07 -20.43
CA ALA A 32 23.82 -12.91 -21.48
C ALA A 32 25.13 -12.31 -20.95
N ALA A 33 25.05 -11.30 -20.08
CA ALA A 33 26.20 -10.65 -19.46
C ALA A 33 26.99 -11.63 -18.56
N ILE A 34 26.31 -12.45 -17.76
CA ILE A 34 26.93 -13.52 -16.99
C ILE A 34 27.62 -14.53 -17.91
N GLY A 35 26.97 -14.93 -19.00
CA GLY A 35 27.56 -15.85 -19.97
C GLY A 35 28.86 -15.30 -20.58
N TRP A 36 28.88 -14.02 -20.93
CA TRP A 36 30.09 -13.34 -21.44
C TRP A 36 31.18 -13.21 -20.38
N LEU A 37 30.84 -12.74 -19.18
CA LEU A 37 31.78 -12.65 -18.06
C LEU A 37 32.36 -14.02 -17.72
N GLY A 38 31.54 -15.05 -17.81
CA GLY A 38 31.95 -16.43 -17.61
C GLY A 38 33.02 -16.91 -18.56
N LYS A 39 32.92 -16.54 -19.84
CA LYS A 39 33.97 -16.85 -20.81
C LYS A 39 35.29 -16.17 -20.46
N LEU A 40 35.25 -14.92 -19.97
CA LEU A 40 36.44 -14.19 -19.54
C LEU A 40 37.06 -14.83 -18.29
N VAL A 41 36.25 -15.14 -17.27
CA VAL A 41 36.72 -15.79 -16.05
C VAL A 41 37.28 -17.19 -16.34
N ALA A 42 36.63 -17.97 -17.20
CA ALA A 42 37.14 -19.27 -17.63
C ALA A 42 38.50 -19.20 -18.32
N THR A 43 38.80 -18.09 -19.00
CA THR A 43 40.09 -17.88 -19.67
C THR A 43 41.21 -17.59 -18.68
N VAL A 44 40.92 -16.91 -17.57
CA VAL A 44 41.93 -16.47 -16.59
C VAL A 44 42.03 -17.41 -15.38
N TRP A 45 40.90 -17.98 -14.94
CA TRP A 45 40.77 -18.90 -13.80
C TRP A 45 39.75 -20.02 -14.11
N PRO A 46 40.15 -21.03 -14.90
CA PRO A 46 39.25 -22.11 -15.33
C PRO A 46 38.65 -22.90 -14.16
N ASP A 47 39.42 -23.11 -13.09
CA ASP A 47 38.96 -23.82 -11.89
C ASP A 47 37.88 -23.05 -11.13
N VAL A 48 37.90 -21.72 -11.13
CA VAL A 48 36.88 -20.91 -10.47
C VAL A 48 35.55 -20.98 -11.23
N TRP A 49 35.61 -20.96 -12.57
CA TRP A 49 34.41 -20.99 -13.42
C TRP A 49 33.61 -22.28 -13.30
N THR A 50 34.25 -23.42 -13.02
CA THR A 50 33.58 -24.71 -12.84
C THR A 50 32.82 -24.83 -11.53
N PHE A 51 33.21 -24.08 -10.49
CA PHE A 51 32.51 -24.03 -9.20
C PHE A 51 31.36 -23.00 -9.15
N VAL A 52 31.27 -22.07 -10.11
CA VAL A 52 30.14 -21.14 -10.19
C VAL A 52 28.89 -21.93 -10.59
N PRO A 53 27.83 -21.94 -9.76
CA PRO A 53 26.57 -22.57 -10.14
C PRO A 53 26.05 -21.91 -11.41
N LYS A 54 26.06 -22.64 -12.53
CA LYS A 54 25.54 -22.18 -13.83
C LYS A 54 24.02 -21.95 -13.84
N ALA A 55 23.37 -22.18 -12.70
CA ALA A 55 21.95 -22.07 -12.46
C ALA A 55 21.53 -20.68 -11.99
N VAL A 56 22.11 -19.62 -12.55
CA VAL A 56 21.38 -18.35 -12.60
C VAL A 56 20.39 -18.47 -13.75
N ASP A 57 19.37 -19.30 -13.55
CA ASP A 57 18.28 -19.46 -14.49
C ASP A 57 17.60 -18.09 -14.68
N THR A 58 17.19 -17.80 -15.91
CA THR A 58 16.46 -16.58 -16.26
C THR A 58 15.22 -16.41 -15.37
N GLY A 59 14.62 -17.51 -14.91
CA GLY A 59 13.54 -17.49 -13.92
C GLY A 59 13.95 -16.93 -12.55
N VAL A 60 15.16 -17.21 -12.06
CA VAL A 60 15.69 -16.64 -10.80
C VAL A 60 15.97 -15.15 -10.99
N ALA A 61 16.62 -14.78 -12.09
CA ALA A 61 16.87 -13.38 -12.42
C ALA A 61 15.57 -12.57 -12.49
N PHE A 62 14.56 -13.10 -13.21
CA PHE A 62 13.22 -12.52 -13.27
C PHE A 62 12.63 -12.33 -11.86
N SER A 63 12.67 -13.37 -11.02
CA SER A 63 12.09 -13.35 -9.68
C SER A 63 12.73 -12.28 -8.79
N VAL A 64 14.06 -12.16 -8.84
CA VAL A 64 14.81 -11.15 -8.08
C VAL A 64 14.48 -9.75 -8.58
N ILE A 65 14.54 -9.51 -9.90
CA ILE A 65 14.25 -8.19 -10.47
C ILE A 65 12.80 -7.79 -10.19
N TYR A 66 11.84 -8.71 -10.34
CA TYR A 66 10.44 -8.47 -9.99
C TYR A 66 10.25 -8.14 -8.51
N PHE A 67 10.89 -8.89 -7.61
CA PHE A 67 10.82 -8.62 -6.17
C PHE A 67 11.37 -7.23 -5.83
N VAL A 68 12.53 -6.88 -6.40
CA VAL A 68 13.14 -5.56 -6.22
C VAL A 68 12.24 -4.46 -6.78
N PHE A 69 11.66 -4.70 -7.96
CA PHE A 69 10.73 -3.77 -8.58
C PHE A 69 9.51 -3.52 -7.72
N ASN A 70 8.84 -4.59 -7.29
CA ASN A 70 7.61 -4.53 -6.52
C ASN A 70 7.81 -3.89 -5.13
N LYS A 71 8.98 -4.05 -4.52
CA LYS A 71 9.24 -3.54 -3.17
C LYS A 71 9.81 -2.11 -3.15
N TRP A 72 10.70 -1.77 -4.08
CA TRP A 72 11.45 -0.50 -4.02
C TRP A 72 11.45 0.28 -5.32
N LEU A 73 11.76 -0.36 -6.46
CA LEU A 73 12.10 0.37 -7.69
C LEU A 73 10.92 1.20 -8.24
N TRP A 74 9.69 0.73 -8.05
CA TRP A 74 8.47 1.43 -8.46
C TRP A 74 8.32 2.84 -7.86
N ARG A 75 8.94 3.10 -6.70
CA ARG A 75 8.88 4.38 -5.97
C ARG A 75 9.93 5.37 -6.46
N TRP A 76 10.91 4.90 -7.22
CA TRP A 76 12.00 5.74 -7.69
C TRP A 76 11.48 6.79 -8.65
N TRP A 77 11.85 8.06 -8.42
CA TRP A 77 11.29 9.24 -9.08
C TRP A 77 11.13 9.13 -10.61
N PRO A 78 12.08 8.58 -11.39
CA PRO A 78 11.87 8.42 -12.83
C PRO A 78 10.71 7.46 -13.15
N ILE A 79 10.64 6.32 -12.46
CA ILE A 79 9.64 5.28 -12.72
C ILE A 79 8.27 5.72 -12.22
N SER A 80 8.20 6.26 -11.00
CA SER A 80 6.95 6.76 -10.45
C SER A 80 6.38 7.91 -11.28
N ARG A 81 7.22 8.73 -11.92
CA ARG A 81 6.78 9.79 -12.84
C ARG A 81 6.32 9.26 -14.19
N ILE A 82 7.03 8.31 -14.80
CA ILE A 82 6.65 7.71 -16.10
C ILE A 82 5.29 7.01 -15.99
N PHE A 83 5.10 6.24 -14.93
CA PHE A 83 3.88 5.46 -14.73
C PHE A 83 2.89 6.15 -13.80
N SER A 84 3.14 7.39 -13.35
CA SER A 84 2.27 8.13 -12.43
C SER A 84 1.82 7.30 -11.21
N PHE A 85 2.74 6.53 -10.61
CA PHE A 85 2.43 5.69 -9.45
C PHE A 85 2.38 6.53 -8.17
N PRO A 86 1.21 6.65 -7.51
CA PRO A 86 1.12 7.36 -6.25
C PRO A 86 1.77 6.54 -5.12
N ASP A 87 2.71 7.17 -4.40
CA ASP A 87 3.28 6.61 -3.17
C ASP A 87 2.68 7.30 -1.95
N LEU A 88 1.74 6.60 -1.31
CA LEU A 88 1.05 7.06 -0.10
C LEU A 88 1.67 6.47 1.18
N SER A 89 2.74 5.68 1.05
CA SER A 89 3.28 4.98 2.19
C SER A 89 3.89 5.90 3.24
N GLY A 90 3.80 5.45 4.49
CA GLY A 90 4.26 6.19 5.66
C GLY A 90 3.26 6.12 6.81
N GLU A 91 3.60 6.84 7.87
CA GLU A 91 2.73 7.07 9.03
C GLU A 91 2.10 8.45 8.91
N TRP A 92 0.83 8.53 9.28
CA TRP A 92 0.02 9.74 9.22
C TRP A 92 -0.67 9.95 10.55
N ASP A 93 -0.62 11.18 11.07
CA ASP A 93 -1.39 11.60 12.23
C ASP A 93 -2.81 11.96 11.79
N ILE A 94 -3.80 11.49 12.55
CA ILE A 94 -5.22 11.68 12.25
C ILE A 94 -5.91 12.45 13.38
N ALA A 95 -6.72 13.42 13.00
CA ALA A 95 -7.76 14.01 13.84
C ALA A 95 -9.12 13.82 13.15
N GLY A 96 -10.06 13.17 13.83
CA GLY A 96 -11.36 12.82 13.28
C GLY A 96 -12.52 13.18 14.21
N GLN A 97 -13.70 13.32 13.60
CA GLN A 97 -14.94 13.65 14.27
C GLN A 97 -16.01 12.63 13.87
N THR A 98 -16.55 11.90 14.85
CA THR A 98 -17.64 10.93 14.64
C THR A 98 -19.00 11.58 14.81
N LEU A 99 -19.90 11.35 13.86
CA LEU A 99 -21.32 11.72 13.86
C LEU A 99 -22.19 10.44 13.73
N GLY A 100 -23.45 10.51 14.19
CA GLY A 100 -24.33 9.35 14.21
C GLY A 100 -25.62 9.59 15.01
N PRO A 101 -26.52 8.60 15.03
CA PRO A 101 -27.72 8.66 15.86
C PRO A 101 -27.35 8.68 17.35
N ALA A 102 -28.22 9.25 18.18
CA ALA A 102 -28.02 9.38 19.62
C ALA A 102 -27.79 8.02 20.33
N GLU A 103 -28.30 6.90 19.79
CA GLU A 103 -28.01 5.59 20.36
C GLU A 103 -26.54 5.15 20.16
N ALA A 104 -25.82 5.74 19.21
CA ALA A 104 -24.43 5.45 18.91
C ALA A 104 -23.43 6.46 19.51
N LEU A 105 -23.93 7.54 20.13
CA LEU A 105 -23.17 8.66 20.68
C LEU A 105 -23.78 9.10 22.01
N GLU A 106 -22.98 9.14 23.08
CA GLU A 106 -23.44 9.34 24.48
C GLU A 106 -24.40 10.53 24.71
N ASN A 107 -24.47 11.54 23.83
CA ASN A 107 -25.37 12.69 23.97
C ASN A 107 -25.95 13.24 22.64
N GLY A 108 -25.92 12.48 21.54
CA GLY A 108 -26.32 12.99 20.21
C GLY A 108 -25.39 14.07 19.62
N ASN A 109 -24.30 14.40 20.31
CA ASN A 109 -23.22 15.28 19.84
C ASN A 109 -22.13 14.49 19.12
N PHE A 110 -21.29 15.21 18.38
CA PHE A 110 -20.09 14.64 17.77
C PHE A 110 -19.08 14.14 18.81
N ARG A 111 -18.28 13.15 18.43
CA ARG A 111 -17.17 12.63 19.25
C ARG A 111 -15.85 12.79 18.51
N ASP A 112 -14.98 13.62 19.05
CA ASP A 112 -13.63 13.80 18.52
C ASP A 112 -12.74 12.61 18.93
N TRP A 113 -11.80 12.27 18.06
CA TRP A 113 -10.82 11.22 18.29
C TRP A 113 -9.54 11.50 17.51
N THR A 114 -8.43 10.98 18.04
CA THR A 114 -7.13 11.01 17.36
C THR A 114 -6.64 9.59 17.09
N GLY A 115 -5.72 9.48 16.13
CA GLY A 115 -5.12 8.19 15.81
C GLY A 115 -3.90 8.31 14.91
N THR A 116 -3.37 7.15 14.56
CA THR A 116 -2.30 7.00 13.58
C THR A 116 -2.76 6.09 12.45
N LEU A 117 -2.55 6.53 11.22
CA LEU A 117 -2.80 5.77 10.00
C LEU A 117 -1.47 5.35 9.38
N SER A 118 -1.24 4.04 9.35
CA SER A 118 -0.07 3.43 8.73
C SER A 118 -0.47 2.91 7.35
N ILE A 119 0.18 3.43 6.31
CA ILE A 119 0.02 2.95 4.93
C ILE A 119 1.29 2.21 4.53
N ARG A 120 1.19 0.89 4.38
CA ARG A 120 2.25 0.06 3.81
C ARG A 120 1.88 -0.25 2.37
N GLN A 121 2.71 0.20 1.43
CA GLN A 121 2.46 0.06 0.00
C GLN A 121 3.65 -0.61 -0.69
N GLN A 122 3.32 -1.56 -1.55
CA GLN A 122 4.14 -2.15 -2.59
C GLN A 122 3.48 -1.81 -3.94
N TRP A 123 4.15 -2.08 -5.05
CA TRP A 123 3.54 -1.85 -6.36
C TRP A 123 2.21 -2.61 -6.51
N THR A 124 2.17 -3.88 -6.11
CA THR A 124 0.96 -4.73 -6.24
C THR A 124 0.05 -4.75 -5.01
N LYS A 125 0.55 -4.38 -3.83
CA LYS A 125 -0.15 -4.59 -2.55
C LYS A 125 -0.19 -3.33 -1.71
N ILE A 126 -1.26 -3.19 -0.92
CA ILE A 126 -1.39 -2.15 0.09
C ILE A 126 -1.96 -2.74 1.38
N CYS A 127 -1.65 -2.10 2.49
CA CYS A 127 -2.34 -2.29 3.76
C CYS A 127 -2.45 -0.94 4.45
N VAL A 128 -3.69 -0.55 4.74
CA VAL A 128 -4.01 0.64 5.51
C VAL A 128 -4.43 0.16 6.90
N THR A 129 -3.75 0.66 7.93
CA THR A 129 -4.03 0.33 9.32
C THR A 129 -4.32 1.62 10.08
N LEU A 130 -5.52 1.73 10.64
CA LEU A 130 -5.87 2.82 11.55
C LEU A 130 -5.74 2.31 12.99
N ARG A 131 -5.03 3.05 13.83
CA ARG A 131 -4.94 2.81 15.27
C ARG A 131 -5.42 4.03 16.02
N THR A 132 -6.33 3.79 16.96
CA THR A 132 -6.84 4.77 17.93
C THR A 132 -6.51 4.27 19.33
N GLU A 133 -6.73 5.08 20.36
CA GLU A 133 -6.55 4.64 21.75
C GLU A 133 -7.38 3.39 22.10
N ARG A 134 -8.57 3.27 21.51
CA ARG A 134 -9.56 2.25 21.88
C ARG A 134 -9.64 1.07 20.92
N SER A 135 -9.16 1.20 19.68
CA SER A 135 -9.32 0.16 18.66
C SER A 135 -8.32 0.27 17.52
N ALA A 136 -8.21 -0.82 16.75
CA ALA A 136 -7.48 -0.84 15.48
C ALA A 136 -8.38 -1.38 14.36
N SER A 137 -8.25 -0.83 13.16
CA SER A 137 -8.87 -1.35 11.96
C SER A 137 -7.85 -1.58 10.85
N PHE A 138 -8.15 -2.57 10.01
CA PHE A 138 -7.28 -3.01 8.92
C PHE A 138 -8.06 -3.02 7.61
N SER A 139 -7.43 -2.56 6.55
CA SER A 139 -8.01 -2.62 5.21
C SER A 139 -8.21 -4.05 4.72
N ARG A 140 -9.26 -4.24 3.93
CA ARG A 140 -9.64 -5.51 3.28
C ARG A 140 -9.63 -5.42 1.76
N ALA A 141 -9.96 -4.24 1.24
CA ALA A 141 -9.87 -3.89 -0.17
C ALA A 141 -9.57 -2.40 -0.27
N ALA A 142 -8.83 -1.99 -1.30
CA ALA A 142 -8.53 -0.59 -1.53
C ALA A 142 -8.42 -0.27 -3.02
N ALA A 143 -8.64 0.99 -3.35
CA ALA A 143 -8.37 1.58 -4.65
C ALA A 143 -7.71 2.95 -4.45
N ILE A 144 -6.87 3.34 -5.41
CA ILE A 144 -6.31 4.67 -5.49
C ILE A 144 -6.70 5.25 -6.85
N GLN A 145 -7.11 6.51 -6.83
CA GLN A 145 -7.46 7.28 -8.01
C GLN A 145 -6.78 8.64 -7.98
N GLN A 146 -6.31 9.12 -9.13
CA GLN A 146 -5.91 10.50 -9.33
C GLN A 146 -7.13 11.31 -9.78
N GLN A 147 -7.44 12.37 -9.04
CA GLN A 147 -8.48 13.32 -9.39
C GLN A 147 -7.85 14.73 -9.46
N GLY A 148 -7.47 15.14 -10.66
CA GLY A 148 -6.69 16.37 -10.85
C GLY A 148 -5.32 16.25 -10.19
N ASP A 149 -5.01 17.16 -9.26
CA ASP A 149 -3.76 17.17 -8.50
C ASP A 149 -3.86 16.40 -7.17
N GLU A 150 -5.04 15.84 -6.85
CA GLU A 150 -5.29 15.08 -5.63
C GLU A 150 -5.21 13.57 -5.87
N THR A 151 -4.70 12.85 -4.88
CA THR A 151 -4.76 11.38 -4.84
C THR A 151 -5.85 10.93 -3.87
N VAL A 152 -6.86 10.23 -4.38
CA VAL A 152 -7.97 9.70 -3.60
C VAL A 152 -7.70 8.24 -3.23
N LEU A 153 -7.56 7.97 -1.93
CA LEU A 153 -7.46 6.63 -1.36
C LEU A 153 -8.84 6.18 -0.87
N MET A 154 -9.35 5.10 -1.45
CA MET A 154 -10.63 4.48 -1.09
C MET A 154 -10.36 3.11 -0.50
N TYR A 155 -10.89 2.78 0.67
CA TYR A 155 -10.72 1.45 1.24
C TYR A 155 -11.86 0.99 2.14
N CYS A 156 -12.14 -0.30 2.07
CA CYS A 156 -13.00 -0.98 3.04
C CYS A 156 -12.14 -1.51 4.19
N TYR A 157 -12.62 -1.43 5.41
CA TYR A 157 -11.91 -1.92 6.60
C TYR A 157 -12.79 -2.81 7.47
N GLY A 158 -12.12 -3.65 8.27
CA GLY A 158 -12.72 -4.31 9.43
C GLY A 158 -12.04 -3.84 10.71
N ASN A 159 -12.83 -3.53 11.73
CA ASN A 159 -12.35 -3.21 13.07
C ASN A 159 -12.35 -4.48 13.93
N ASP A 160 -11.25 -4.69 14.66
CA ASP A 160 -11.14 -5.74 15.67
C ASP A 160 -10.92 -5.04 17.04
N PRO A 161 -11.98 -4.87 17.85
CA PRO A 161 -11.89 -4.18 19.13
C PRO A 161 -10.94 -4.92 20.06
N ASN A 162 -10.10 -4.18 20.81
CA ASN A 162 -9.29 -4.84 21.82
C ASN A 162 -10.19 -5.37 22.96
N ALA A 163 -9.70 -6.37 23.71
CA ALA A 163 -10.49 -7.04 24.76
C ALA A 163 -11.03 -6.05 25.82
N ARG A 164 -10.29 -4.99 26.13
CA ARG A 164 -10.71 -3.95 27.09
C ARG A 164 -11.87 -3.11 26.54
N ALA A 165 -11.80 -2.71 25.28
CA ALA A 165 -12.83 -1.95 24.58
C ALA A 165 -14.11 -2.78 24.35
N HIS A 166 -13.98 -4.07 24.10
CA HIS A 166 -15.12 -4.98 23.99
C HIS A 166 -15.84 -5.17 25.34
N VAL A 167 -15.10 -5.23 26.45
CA VAL A 167 -15.65 -5.51 27.79
C VAL A 167 -16.13 -4.24 28.50
N GLN A 168 -15.44 -3.10 28.37
CA GLN A 168 -15.81 -1.85 29.05
C GLN A 168 -16.75 -0.94 28.24
N ASP A 169 -16.57 -0.87 26.90
CA ASP A 169 -17.26 0.10 26.05
C ASP A 169 -18.31 -0.54 25.12
N GLY A 170 -18.53 -1.87 25.24
CA GLY A 170 -19.47 -2.62 24.40
C GLY A 170 -19.14 -2.58 22.90
N LEU A 171 -17.88 -2.34 22.54
CA LEU A 171 -17.46 -2.20 21.14
C LEU A 171 -17.49 -3.55 20.42
N ASN A 172 -18.43 -3.68 19.48
CA ASN A 172 -18.51 -4.82 18.56
C ASN A 172 -17.64 -4.61 17.32
N ALA A 173 -17.15 -5.72 16.76
CA ALA A 173 -16.50 -5.73 15.45
C ALA A 173 -17.47 -5.17 14.40
N HIS A 174 -16.99 -4.23 13.61
CA HIS A 174 -17.76 -3.59 12.55
C HIS A 174 -16.93 -3.46 11.28
N ARG A 175 -17.62 -3.23 10.17
CA ARG A 175 -16.99 -3.02 8.86
C ARG A 175 -17.36 -1.64 8.36
N GLY A 176 -16.47 -1.02 7.63
CA GLY A 176 -16.72 0.32 7.12
C GLY A 176 -16.00 0.59 5.81
N TYR A 177 -16.25 1.78 5.30
CA TYR A 177 -15.59 2.35 4.15
C TYR A 177 -15.00 3.70 4.54
N CYS A 178 -13.90 4.03 3.89
CA CYS A 178 -13.18 5.28 4.07
C CYS A 178 -12.72 5.78 2.70
N GLU A 179 -12.86 7.08 2.50
CA GLU A 179 -12.28 7.81 1.37
C GLU A 179 -11.45 8.97 1.92
N ILE A 180 -10.22 9.09 1.46
CA ILE A 180 -9.28 10.15 1.83
C ILE A 180 -8.77 10.81 0.56
N ARG A 181 -8.98 12.11 0.44
CA ARG A 181 -8.43 12.97 -0.61
C ARG A 181 -7.14 13.58 -0.09
N ILE A 182 -6.04 13.19 -0.72
CA ILE A 182 -4.69 13.58 -0.34
C ILE A 182 -4.26 14.70 -1.29
N ALA A 183 -3.92 15.84 -0.71
CA ALA A 183 -3.48 17.01 -1.46
C ALA A 183 -2.15 16.73 -2.17
N SER A 184 -1.86 17.56 -3.18
CA SER A 184 -0.61 17.48 -3.93
C SER A 184 0.61 17.50 -2.99
N GLY A 185 1.60 16.67 -3.29
CA GLY A 185 2.80 16.50 -2.44
C GLY A 185 2.66 15.45 -1.33
N ASN A 186 1.50 14.81 -1.16
CA ASN A 186 1.28 13.68 -0.23
C ASN A 186 1.70 13.99 1.21
N THR A 187 1.37 15.19 1.71
CA THR A 187 1.69 15.63 3.09
C THR A 187 0.47 15.81 3.97
N GLN A 188 -0.70 16.05 3.39
CA GLN A 188 -1.95 16.25 4.12
C GLN A 188 -3.14 15.78 3.30
N GLY A 189 -4.27 15.53 3.97
CA GLY A 189 -5.50 15.16 3.30
C GLY A 189 -6.72 15.26 4.20
N GLU A 190 -7.88 15.17 3.57
CA GLU A 190 -9.19 15.17 4.22
C GLU A 190 -9.95 13.94 3.80
N GLY A 191 -10.72 13.35 4.70
CA GLY A 191 -11.45 12.14 4.41
C GLY A 191 -12.76 12.04 5.15
N PHE A 192 -13.59 11.11 4.69
CA PHE A 192 -14.79 10.72 5.38
C PHE A 192 -14.83 9.19 5.51
N TYR A 193 -15.55 8.73 6.52
CA TYR A 193 -15.79 7.30 6.71
C TYR A 193 -17.22 7.06 7.12
N PHE A 194 -17.68 5.83 6.89
CA PHE A 194 -18.88 5.32 7.52
C PHE A 194 -18.66 3.89 8.01
N ASN A 195 -19.33 3.56 9.11
CA ASN A 195 -19.37 2.26 9.74
C ASN A 195 -20.74 1.61 9.47
N ASN A 196 -20.73 0.30 9.33
CA ASN A 196 -21.90 -0.55 9.17
C ASN A 196 -21.67 -1.88 9.93
N MET A 197 -22.68 -2.74 10.00
CA MET A 197 -22.64 -4.03 10.69
C MET A 197 -22.31 -3.89 12.18
N GLY A 198 -23.22 -3.25 12.94
CA GLY A 198 -23.14 -3.15 14.40
C GLY A 198 -22.91 -1.74 14.95
N ARG A 199 -22.49 -0.79 14.10
CA ARG A 199 -22.36 0.63 14.48
C ARG A 199 -22.66 1.56 13.30
N PHE A 200 -23.85 2.16 13.25
CA PHE A 200 -24.24 3.09 12.19
C PHE A 200 -23.71 4.50 12.51
N THR A 201 -22.41 4.70 12.30
CA THR A 201 -21.75 6.01 12.51
C THR A 201 -21.03 6.42 11.24
N HIS A 202 -20.80 7.71 11.09
CA HIS A 202 -20.02 8.28 10.01
C HIS A 202 -19.15 9.38 10.59
N GLY A 203 -18.24 9.95 9.81
CA GLY A 203 -17.40 11.02 10.31
C GLY A 203 -16.48 11.57 9.25
N SER A 204 -15.90 12.72 9.57
CA SER A 204 -14.83 13.33 8.81
C SER A 204 -13.51 13.16 9.55
N MET A 205 -12.41 13.24 8.81
CA MET A 205 -11.07 13.23 9.38
C MET A 205 -10.12 14.08 8.54
N THR A 206 -9.09 14.58 9.20
CA THR A 206 -7.93 15.19 8.55
C THR A 206 -6.71 14.35 8.86
N ILE A 207 -5.80 14.24 7.89
CA ILE A 207 -4.56 13.49 8.02
C ILE A 207 -3.37 14.38 7.72
N LYS A 208 -2.26 14.18 8.43
CA LYS A 208 -0.97 14.82 8.17
C LYS A 208 0.13 13.78 8.20
N LYS A 209 1.00 13.78 7.19
CA LYS A 209 2.10 12.84 7.10
C LYS A 209 3.11 13.16 8.20
N ARG A 210 3.53 12.14 8.94
CA ARG A 210 4.58 12.30 9.94
C ARG A 210 5.91 12.51 9.23
N ALA A 211 6.65 13.54 9.67
CA ALA A 211 7.97 13.90 9.13
C ALA A 211 9.00 12.79 9.35
#